data_AF-Q1ZXS9-F1
#
_entry.id   AF-Q1ZXS9-F1
#
_cell.length_a   1.000
_cell.length_b   1.000
_cell.length_c   1.000
_cell.angle_alpha   90.00
_cell.angle_beta   90.00
_cell.angle_gamma   90.00
#
_symmetry.space_group_name_H-M   'P 1'
#
loop_
_entity.id
_entity.type
_entity.pdbx_description
1 polymer ?
#
loop_
_entity_poly.entity_id
_entity_poly.type
_entity_poly.pdbx_seq_one_letter_code
_entity_poly.pdbx_strand_id
1 'polypeptide(L)'
;METILDPTSDLRRVWWLIEGMIDGARMATLANEFQLAFRITSIQSNCWRYGQISKRASDIAWTKLQLALTDSLRNAISEVFYSCSEAREASSNATLINIPSRFIPDSLDTIIHKIIDKIPDLKFMEDQKIIRASLSHLDLNPPTGKMSRRRSSAIDLEDIKVSGMDTIYTRMHNNFQSMTYFRVLLQTITQHYGSSTKSWSPILVKLLPKLMEYANEDDYDLSEETYRDVDITQNSALIIHDYMSVSWISHMFLDEILKALGTTFHSNSWHVRLAVIKFVQAAVYSNIFPMSQQSRRDDIEKLLFRAVYDREISVRKEAAKCLLLFIHCSYIQFSDQKIDKLANILQSETELEARAHGASLALGAFVLAFPFFLPTNIIKPLSLLSSSSSNQAVVKKTMTETVREFRRQHRDDWEETKKILGDALTFDIENTTAPAYYA
;
A
#
# COMPACT_ATOMS: atom_id res chain seq x y z
N MET A 1 19.34 17.60 3.44
CA MET A 1 20.30 18.71 3.61
C MET A 1 20.31 18.98 5.10
N GLU A 2 21.44 18.91 5.81
CA GLU A 2 21.44 19.09 7.28
C GLU A 2 20.94 20.50 7.64
N THR A 3 20.02 20.58 8.61
CA THR A 3 19.39 21.82 9.06
C THR A 3 20.45 22.80 9.58
N ILE A 4 20.38 24.06 9.14
CA ILE A 4 21.32 25.14 9.53
C ILE A 4 21.25 25.45 11.04
N LEU A 5 20.16 25.03 11.70
CA LEU A 5 19.93 25.21 13.13
C LEU A 5 20.50 24.02 13.91
N ASP A 6 21.61 24.22 14.62
CA ASP A 6 22.20 23.23 15.53
C ASP A 6 21.21 22.84 16.64
N PRO A 7 20.88 21.54 16.82
CA PRO A 7 19.92 21.08 17.82
C PRO A 7 20.32 21.38 19.28
N THR A 8 21.59 21.72 19.53
CA THR A 8 22.09 22.06 20.87
C THR A 8 21.95 23.55 21.23
N SER A 9 21.70 24.40 20.23
CA SER A 9 21.61 25.85 20.40
C SER A 9 20.21 26.32 20.84
N ASP A 10 20.16 27.25 21.79
CA ASP A 10 18.89 27.88 22.21
C ASP A 10 18.39 28.83 21.12
N LEU A 11 17.39 28.39 20.34
CA LEU A 11 16.83 29.14 19.23
C LEU A 11 16.25 30.51 19.63
N ARG A 12 15.95 30.73 20.91
CA ARG A 12 15.54 32.05 21.41
C ARG A 12 16.64 33.10 21.25
N ARG A 13 17.91 32.69 21.30
CA ARG A 13 19.07 33.59 21.12
C ARG A 13 19.24 34.04 19.67
N VAL A 14 18.72 33.27 18.72
CA VAL A 14 18.77 33.53 17.28
C VAL A 14 17.38 33.76 16.69
N TRP A 15 16.43 34.21 17.50
CA TRP A 15 15.04 34.47 17.08
C TRP A 15 14.94 35.39 15.86
N TRP A 16 15.78 36.43 15.80
CA TRP A 16 15.83 37.37 14.68
C TRP A 16 16.13 36.68 13.34
N LEU A 17 16.97 35.65 13.36
CA LEU A 17 17.32 34.86 12.16
C LEU A 17 16.12 34.01 11.74
N ILE A 18 15.47 33.35 12.70
CA ILE A 18 14.28 32.52 12.46
C ILE A 18 13.15 33.35 11.86
N GLU A 19 12.86 34.52 12.42
CA GLU A 19 11.85 35.43 11.86
C GLU A 19 12.22 35.89 10.45
N GLY A 20 13.49 36.27 10.23
CA GLY A 20 13.97 36.64 8.90
C GLY A 20 13.84 35.52 7.86
N MET A 21 14.09 34.27 8.25
CA MET A 21 13.91 33.09 7.41
C MET A 21 12.42 32.83 7.11
N ILE A 22 11.56 32.94 8.12
CA ILE A 22 10.11 32.77 7.98
C ILE A 22 9.51 33.84 7.06
N ASP A 23 9.85 35.10 7.27
CA ASP A 23 9.37 36.20 6.43
C ASP A 23 9.91 36.07 5.00
N GLY A 24 11.18 35.68 4.86
CA GLY A 24 11.79 35.39 3.57
C GLY A 24 11.07 34.28 2.79
N ALA A 25 10.66 33.20 3.45
CA ALA A 25 9.89 32.12 2.82
C ALA A 25 8.44 32.53 2.51
N ARG A 26 7.82 33.36 3.35
CA ARG A 26 6.47 33.87 3.12
C ARG A 26 6.41 34.78 1.90
N MET A 27 7.35 35.72 1.79
CA MET A 27 7.42 36.74 0.73
C MET A 27 7.93 36.19 -0.60
N ALA A 28 8.60 35.03 -0.62
CA ALA A 28 9.11 34.42 -1.83
C ALA A 28 8.00 34.13 -2.85
N THR A 29 8.18 34.62 -4.07
CA THR A 29 7.30 34.40 -5.23
C THR A 29 7.94 33.40 -6.21
N LEU A 30 7.17 32.96 -7.21
CA LEU A 30 7.50 31.94 -8.24
C LEU A 30 8.77 32.21 -9.08
N ALA A 31 9.52 33.29 -8.85
CA ALA A 31 10.66 33.66 -9.69
C ALA A 31 11.76 32.58 -9.74
N ASN A 32 11.85 31.70 -8.73
CA ASN A 32 12.67 30.48 -8.78
C ASN A 32 12.18 29.42 -7.76
N GLU A 33 11.59 28.32 -8.24
CA GLU A 33 11.09 27.22 -7.37
C GLU A 33 12.19 26.56 -6.53
N PHE A 34 13.43 26.47 -7.04
CA PHE A 34 14.55 25.92 -6.28
C PHE A 34 14.92 26.80 -5.08
N GLN A 35 14.90 28.13 -5.25
CA GLN A 35 15.13 29.05 -4.15
C GLN A 35 14.00 29.00 -3.11
N LEU A 36 12.76 28.81 -3.57
CA LEU A 36 11.63 28.61 -2.68
C LEU A 36 11.77 27.31 -1.88
N ALA A 37 12.14 26.20 -2.55
CA ALA A 37 12.42 24.92 -1.91
C ALA A 37 13.50 25.06 -0.83
N PHE A 38 14.64 25.67 -1.17
CA PHE A 38 15.73 25.93 -0.23
C PHE A 38 15.28 26.76 0.98
N ARG A 39 14.52 27.84 0.76
CA ARG A 39 14.02 28.70 1.86
C ARG A 39 13.07 27.95 2.78
N ILE A 40 12.18 27.11 2.23
CA ILE A 40 11.22 26.32 2.99
C ILE A 40 11.94 25.27 3.85
N THR A 41 12.85 24.49 3.26
CA THR A 41 13.64 23.48 3.99
C THR A 41 14.53 24.10 5.06
N SER A 42 15.08 25.29 4.82
CA SER A 42 15.98 25.95 5.79
C SER A 42 15.31 26.29 7.13
N ILE A 43 13.98 26.44 7.19
CA ILE A 43 13.24 26.77 8.43
C ILE A 43 13.15 25.56 9.38
N GLN A 44 13.37 24.34 8.86
CA GLN A 44 13.21 23.12 9.63
C GLN A 44 14.16 23.09 10.83
N SER A 45 13.61 22.72 11.99
CA SER A 45 14.37 22.40 13.18
C SER A 45 14.03 20.99 13.62
N ASN A 46 15.02 20.11 13.75
CA ASN A 46 14.84 18.72 14.20
C ASN A 46 14.57 18.62 15.73
N CYS A 47 14.17 19.73 16.36
CA CYS A 47 13.99 19.84 17.80
C CYS A 47 12.52 19.91 18.19
N TRP A 48 12.08 18.96 19.02
CA TRP A 48 10.74 18.92 19.65
C TRP A 48 10.38 20.19 20.45
N ARG A 49 11.39 20.99 20.85
CA ARG A 49 11.25 22.15 21.73
C ARG A 49 10.53 23.35 21.11
N TYR A 50 10.38 23.40 19.78
CA TYR A 50 9.89 24.59 19.07
C TYR A 50 8.71 24.30 18.14
N GLY A 51 7.66 23.66 18.67
CA GLY A 51 6.49 23.28 17.88
C GLY A 51 5.77 24.42 17.14
N GLN A 52 5.88 25.67 17.63
CA GLN A 52 5.36 26.85 16.92
C GLN A 52 6.11 27.13 15.61
N ILE A 53 7.43 26.92 15.56
CA ILE A 53 8.23 27.13 14.34
C ILE A 53 7.82 26.08 13.30
N SER A 54 7.75 24.81 13.70
CA SER A 54 7.31 23.72 12.82
C SER A 54 5.90 23.96 12.27
N LYS A 55 4.98 24.45 13.11
CA LYS A 55 3.61 24.78 12.68
C LYS A 55 3.61 25.91 11.64
N ARG A 56 4.33 27.01 11.89
CA ARG A 56 4.44 28.13 10.94
C ARG A 56 5.08 27.70 9.62
N ALA A 57 6.11 26.86 9.68
CA ALA A 57 6.74 26.29 8.49
C ALA A 57 5.72 25.46 7.69
N SER A 58 4.95 24.60 8.36
CA SER A 58 3.86 23.81 7.76
C SER A 58 2.78 24.69 7.10
N ASP A 59 2.36 25.78 7.76
CA ASP A 59 1.37 26.71 7.20
C ASP A 59 1.88 27.42 5.94
N ILE A 60 3.17 27.76 5.91
CA ILE A 60 3.83 28.34 4.73
C ILE A 60 3.90 27.30 3.61
N ALA A 61 4.38 26.08 3.92
CA ALA A 61 4.47 24.99 2.97
C ALA A 61 3.09 24.67 2.36
N TRP A 62 2.04 24.65 3.17
CA TRP A 62 0.66 24.49 2.71
C TRP A 62 0.23 25.58 1.73
N THR A 63 0.52 26.85 2.03
CA THR A 63 0.17 27.98 1.15
C THR A 63 0.93 27.92 -0.18
N LYS A 64 2.14 27.36 -0.18
CA LYS A 64 3.02 27.25 -1.35
C LYS A 64 2.83 25.94 -2.13
N LEU A 65 2.13 24.95 -1.59
CA LEU A 65 1.94 23.64 -2.23
C LEU A 65 1.23 23.72 -3.59
N GLN A 66 0.26 24.63 -3.73
CA GLN A 66 -0.39 24.91 -5.02
C GLN A 66 0.58 25.37 -6.13
N LEU A 67 1.80 25.79 -5.75
CA LEU A 67 2.85 26.26 -6.65
C LEU A 67 3.90 25.17 -6.95
N ALA A 68 3.74 23.95 -6.42
CA ALA A 68 4.77 22.90 -6.44
C ALA A 68 4.80 22.10 -7.76
N LEU A 69 5.24 22.74 -8.86
CA LEU A 69 5.32 22.09 -10.17
C LEU A 69 6.54 21.19 -10.34
N THR A 70 7.65 21.52 -9.68
CA THR A 70 8.89 20.72 -9.70
C THR A 70 8.98 19.73 -8.53
N ASP A 71 9.70 18.62 -8.76
CA ASP A 71 10.00 17.65 -7.70
C ASP A 71 10.75 18.30 -6.55
N SER A 72 11.73 19.18 -6.83
CA SER A 72 12.52 19.85 -5.78
C SER A 72 11.64 20.58 -4.75
N LEU A 73 10.61 21.28 -5.22
CA LEU A 73 9.68 21.99 -4.33
C LEU A 73 8.71 21.04 -3.64
N ARG A 74 8.22 19.99 -4.31
CA ARG A 74 7.40 18.94 -3.67
C ARG A 74 8.16 18.21 -2.56
N ASN A 75 9.43 17.89 -2.79
CA ASN A 75 10.32 17.25 -1.82
C ASN A 75 10.47 18.13 -0.58
N ALA A 76 10.76 19.43 -0.76
CA ALA A 76 10.95 20.38 0.33
C ALA A 76 9.67 20.60 1.15
N ILE A 77 8.52 20.68 0.49
CA ILE A 77 7.22 20.81 1.16
C ILE A 77 6.90 19.56 1.97
N SER A 78 7.08 18.38 1.37
CA SER A 78 6.90 17.11 2.06
C SER A 78 7.82 16.98 3.26
N GLU A 79 9.06 17.45 3.15
CA GLU A 79 10.05 17.40 4.24
C GLU A 79 9.60 18.27 5.41
N VAL A 80 9.05 19.46 5.15
CA VAL A 80 8.48 20.32 6.20
C VAL A 80 7.27 19.67 6.87
N PHE A 81 6.38 19.04 6.09
CA PHE A 81 5.25 18.31 6.64
C PHE A 81 5.70 17.15 7.52
N TYR A 82 6.68 16.38 7.05
CA TYR A 82 7.29 15.31 7.82
C TYR A 82 7.90 15.84 9.13
N SER A 83 8.79 16.84 9.10
CA SER A 83 9.41 17.41 10.31
C SER A 83 8.38 17.95 11.30
N CYS A 84 7.26 18.49 10.80
CA CYS A 84 6.15 18.93 11.65
C CYS A 84 5.48 17.73 12.36
N SER A 85 5.21 16.65 11.61
CA SER A 85 4.65 15.42 12.16
C SER A 85 5.59 14.68 13.11
N GLU A 86 6.89 14.71 12.85
CA GLU A 86 7.94 14.13 13.69
C GLU A 86 8.05 14.88 15.02
N ALA A 87 8.04 16.22 14.99
CA ALA A 87 7.99 17.03 16.21
C ALA A 87 6.74 16.73 17.05
N ARG A 88 5.60 16.46 16.40
CA ARG A 88 4.37 16.00 17.05
C ARG A 88 4.52 14.62 17.67
N GLU A 89 5.18 13.69 16.97
CA GLU A 89 5.43 12.33 17.43
C GLU A 89 6.38 12.26 18.62
N ALA A 90 7.48 13.01 18.59
CA ALA A 90 8.42 13.13 19.69
C ALA A 90 7.76 13.66 20.97
N SER A 91 6.70 14.47 20.81
CA SER A 91 5.90 15.01 21.92
C SER A 91 4.73 14.10 22.33
N SER A 92 4.60 12.89 21.78
CA SER A 92 3.42 12.04 21.99
C SER A 92 3.26 11.50 23.42
N ASN A 93 4.33 11.47 24.20
CA ASN A 93 4.29 11.10 25.62
C ASN A 93 4.00 12.29 26.55
N ALA A 94 3.94 13.51 26.02
CA ALA A 94 3.67 14.71 26.82
C ALA A 94 2.15 14.95 26.94
N THR A 95 1.69 15.31 28.14
CA THR A 95 0.34 15.82 28.33
C THR A 95 0.24 17.23 27.75
N LEU A 96 -0.47 17.37 26.64
CA LEU A 96 -0.66 18.66 25.96
C LEU A 96 -1.91 19.42 26.41
N ILE A 97 -2.36 19.13 27.63
CA ILE A 97 -3.52 19.76 28.25
C ILE A 97 -3.19 21.24 28.47
N ASN A 98 -4.13 22.14 28.11
CA ASN A 98 -3.99 23.60 28.23
C ASN A 98 -2.86 24.25 27.39
N ILE A 99 -2.30 23.55 26.40
CA ILE A 99 -1.34 24.16 25.47
C ILE A 99 -2.11 24.84 24.31
N PRO A 100 -1.87 26.13 24.02
CA PRO A 100 -2.49 26.79 22.89
C PRO A 100 -2.19 26.10 21.56
N SER A 101 -3.19 26.00 20.67
CA SER A 101 -3.09 25.29 19.38
C SER A 101 -1.95 25.74 18.48
N ARG A 102 -1.49 26.98 18.62
CA ARG A 102 -0.34 27.54 17.88
C ARG A 102 1.01 26.89 18.20
N PHE A 103 1.13 26.26 19.36
CA PHE A 103 2.36 25.54 19.77
C PHE A 103 2.31 24.05 19.45
N ILE A 104 1.15 23.58 18.99
CA ILE A 104 0.91 22.18 18.67
C ILE A 104 1.22 21.96 17.18
N PRO A 105 2.29 21.22 16.83
CA PRO A 105 2.56 20.83 15.46
C PRO A 105 1.46 19.92 14.93
N ASP A 106 1.27 19.93 13.62
CA ASP A 106 0.29 19.08 12.95
C ASP A 106 0.76 17.61 12.96
N SER A 107 -0.13 16.66 13.22
CA SER A 107 0.17 15.23 13.08
C SER A 107 0.17 14.80 11.62
N LEU A 108 0.80 13.65 11.33
CA LEU A 108 0.70 13.02 10.00
C LEU A 108 -0.76 12.89 9.54
N ASP A 109 -1.65 12.41 10.42
CA ASP A 109 -3.08 12.30 10.14
C ASP A 109 -3.71 13.63 9.72
N THR A 110 -3.37 14.71 10.44
CA THR A 110 -3.90 16.05 10.15
C THR A 110 -3.43 16.54 8.79
N ILE A 111 -2.15 16.33 8.47
CA ILE A 111 -1.54 16.75 7.20
C ILE A 111 -2.15 15.95 6.05
N ILE A 112 -2.19 14.62 6.15
CA ILE A 112 -2.75 13.74 5.12
C ILE A 112 -4.22 14.07 4.89
N HIS A 113 -5.01 14.28 5.95
CA HIS A 113 -6.41 14.69 5.81
C HIS A 113 -6.56 16.01 5.05
N LYS A 114 -5.78 17.04 5.40
CA LYS A 114 -5.80 18.34 4.69
C LYS A 114 -5.51 18.14 3.20
N ILE A 115 -4.55 17.29 2.84
CA ILE A 115 -4.19 17.02 1.44
C ILE A 115 -5.30 16.23 0.72
N ILE A 116 -5.85 15.18 1.34
CA ILE A 116 -6.94 14.37 0.77
C ILE A 116 -8.19 15.22 0.48
N ASP A 117 -8.50 16.22 1.31
CA ASP A 117 -9.63 17.14 1.07
C ASP A 117 -9.52 17.90 -0.26
N LYS A 118 -8.32 17.98 -0.84
CA LYS A 118 -8.02 18.59 -2.15
C LYS A 118 -7.98 17.60 -3.31
N ILE A 119 -8.13 16.30 -3.05
CA ILE A 119 -8.09 15.24 -4.06
C ILE A 119 -9.45 14.53 -4.08
N PRO A 120 -10.38 14.91 -4.99
CA PRO A 120 -11.75 14.40 -5.00
C PRO A 120 -11.85 12.86 -4.96
N ASP A 121 -11.00 12.16 -5.72
CA ASP A 121 -11.05 10.70 -5.88
C ASP A 121 -10.55 9.92 -4.65
N LEU A 122 -9.79 10.59 -3.78
CA LEU A 122 -9.27 10.01 -2.53
C LEU A 122 -10.13 10.36 -1.31
N LYS A 123 -11.19 11.16 -1.47
CA LYS A 123 -12.06 11.52 -0.34
C LYS A 123 -12.77 10.30 0.22
N PHE A 124 -12.63 10.10 1.52
CA PHE A 124 -13.39 9.08 2.23
C PHE A 124 -14.88 9.44 2.17
N MET A 125 -15.76 8.47 1.93
CA MET A 125 -17.18 8.66 2.21
C MET A 125 -17.31 8.93 3.72
N GLU A 126 -17.76 10.12 4.10
CA GLU A 126 -17.79 10.55 5.49
C GLU A 126 -18.66 9.63 6.36
N ASP A 127 -18.04 8.76 7.17
CA ASP A 127 -18.63 8.37 8.43
C ASP A 127 -18.45 9.54 9.41
N GLN A 128 -19.46 10.43 9.47
CA GLN A 128 -19.53 11.63 10.31
C GLN A 128 -19.35 11.40 11.84
N LYS A 129 -19.00 10.18 12.28
CA LYS A 129 -18.80 9.81 13.69
C LYS A 129 -17.36 10.01 14.18
N ILE A 130 -16.35 9.98 13.30
CA ILE A 130 -14.94 9.99 13.74
C ILE A 130 -14.46 11.41 14.12
N ILE A 131 -15.03 12.44 13.48
CA ILE A 131 -14.70 13.85 13.79
C ILE A 131 -15.14 14.19 15.23
N ARG A 132 -16.18 13.55 15.78
CA ARG A 132 -16.61 13.79 17.17
C ARG A 132 -15.77 13.02 18.19
N ALA A 133 -15.28 11.82 17.87
CA ALA A 133 -14.49 11.04 18.82
C ALA A 133 -13.14 11.69 19.15
N SER A 134 -12.44 12.25 18.15
CA SER A 134 -11.17 12.96 18.36
C SER A 134 -11.31 14.34 19.03
N LEU A 135 -12.52 14.89 19.07
CA LEU A 135 -12.83 16.18 19.71
C LEU A 135 -13.54 16.02 21.07
N SER A 136 -14.08 14.84 21.40
CA SER A 136 -14.92 14.64 22.59
C SER A 136 -14.21 14.50 23.94
N HIS A 137 -12.89 14.65 24.00
CA HIS A 137 -12.17 14.69 25.30
C HIS A 137 -12.04 16.10 25.90
N LEU A 138 -12.60 17.12 25.26
CA LEU A 138 -12.76 18.45 25.85
C LEU A 138 -14.16 18.95 25.50
N ASP A 139 -15.11 18.86 26.41
CA ASP A 139 -16.17 19.87 26.55
C ASP A 139 -16.94 19.70 27.87
N LEU A 140 -16.75 20.67 28.77
CA LEU A 140 -17.77 21.10 29.71
C LEU A 140 -18.44 22.35 29.09
N ASN A 141 -19.69 22.21 28.64
CA ASN A 141 -20.59 23.31 28.29
C ASN A 141 -20.99 24.09 29.57
N PRO A 142 -21.42 25.38 29.54
CA PRO A 142 -22.64 25.84 28.81
C PRO A 142 -22.65 27.35 28.40
N PRO A 143 -23.80 28.04 28.18
CA PRO A 143 -24.59 28.09 26.94
C PRO A 143 -24.83 29.54 26.39
N THR A 144 -25.33 29.68 25.15
CA THR A 144 -26.50 30.51 24.72
C THR A 144 -26.43 31.04 23.27
N GLY A 145 -27.46 30.70 22.48
CA GLY A 145 -28.27 31.60 21.64
C GLY A 145 -27.66 32.30 20.42
N LYS A 146 -28.05 31.86 19.22
CA LYS A 146 -29.15 32.46 18.41
C LYS A 146 -29.15 31.91 16.98
N MET A 147 -30.28 31.35 16.58
CA MET A 147 -30.60 30.98 15.19
C MET A 147 -30.71 32.22 14.30
N SER A 148 -30.07 32.22 13.13
CA SER A 148 -30.37 33.15 12.04
C SER A 148 -30.66 32.39 10.76
N ARG A 149 -31.80 32.75 10.15
CA ARG A 149 -32.46 32.11 9.00
C ARG A 149 -31.72 32.41 7.70
N ARG A 150 -31.49 31.39 6.86
CA ARG A 150 -31.04 31.54 5.47
C ARG A 150 -32.17 32.14 4.62
N ARG A 151 -31.89 33.25 3.92
CA ARG A 151 -32.69 33.77 2.81
C ARG A 151 -32.15 33.20 1.50
N SER A 152 -33.04 32.63 0.72
CA SER A 152 -32.87 32.25 -0.68
C SER A 152 -33.07 33.47 -1.60
N SER A 153 -32.18 33.67 -2.55
CA SER A 153 -32.38 34.50 -3.76
C SER A 153 -31.68 33.77 -4.91
N ALA A 154 -32.45 33.13 -5.79
CA ALA A 154 -32.90 33.66 -7.09
C ALA A 154 -31.77 33.56 -8.13
N ILE A 155 -31.97 32.63 -9.07
CA ILE A 155 -31.08 32.29 -10.18
C ILE A 155 -31.47 33.23 -11.33
N ASP A 156 -30.58 34.14 -11.71
CA ASP A 156 -30.70 34.90 -12.96
C ASP A 156 -30.29 34.03 -14.15
N LEU A 157 -31.10 34.09 -15.20
CA LEU A 157 -31.25 33.06 -16.23
C LEU A 157 -30.62 33.47 -17.58
N GLU A 158 -29.51 34.22 -17.58
CA GLU A 158 -28.91 34.76 -18.82
C GLU A 158 -27.47 34.26 -19.17
N ASP A 159 -26.81 33.43 -18.37
CA ASP A 159 -25.40 33.02 -18.63
C ASP A 159 -25.19 31.67 -19.35
N ILE A 160 -26.20 31.11 -20.01
CA ILE A 160 -26.18 29.71 -20.50
C ILE A 160 -25.36 29.47 -21.80
N LYS A 161 -24.62 30.45 -22.35
CA LYS A 161 -23.92 30.25 -23.64
C LYS A 161 -22.40 30.46 -23.68
N VAL A 162 -21.72 30.66 -22.55
CA VAL A 162 -20.23 30.71 -22.51
C VAL A 162 -19.61 29.52 -21.72
N SER A 163 -20.43 28.72 -21.05
CA SER A 163 -19.99 27.76 -20.03
C SER A 163 -19.18 26.55 -20.54
N GLY A 164 -19.30 26.11 -21.79
CA GLY A 164 -18.73 24.81 -22.21
C GLY A 164 -17.20 24.73 -22.15
N MET A 165 -16.51 25.77 -22.61
CA MET A 165 -15.04 25.78 -22.74
C MET A 165 -14.37 26.17 -21.42
N ASP A 166 -14.91 27.15 -20.70
CA ASP A 166 -14.44 27.54 -19.36
C ASP A 166 -14.62 26.42 -18.33
N THR A 167 -15.68 25.61 -18.46
CA THR A 167 -15.88 24.43 -17.58
C THR A 167 -14.84 23.35 -17.86
N ILE A 168 -14.43 23.15 -19.12
CA ILE A 168 -13.38 22.20 -19.49
C ILE A 168 -12.02 22.67 -18.96
N TYR A 169 -11.65 23.94 -19.18
CA TYR A 169 -10.40 24.50 -18.65
C TYR A 169 -10.36 24.47 -17.12
N THR A 170 -11.47 24.81 -16.45
CA THR A 170 -11.57 24.77 -14.98
C THR A 170 -11.45 23.34 -14.47
N ARG A 171 -12.07 22.36 -15.14
CA ARG A 171 -11.97 20.94 -14.79
C ARG A 171 -10.54 20.42 -15.00
N MET A 172 -9.90 20.79 -16.11
CA MET A 172 -8.53 20.39 -16.43
C MET A 172 -7.52 21.01 -15.45
N HIS A 173 -7.71 22.28 -15.08
CA HIS A 173 -6.89 22.96 -14.07
C HIS A 173 -7.08 22.35 -12.67
N ASN A 174 -8.31 22.06 -12.27
CA ASN A 174 -8.60 21.41 -10.99
C ASN A 174 -8.02 19.98 -10.92
N ASN A 175 -8.05 19.25 -12.04
CA ASN A 175 -7.43 17.94 -12.13
C ASN A 175 -5.90 18.06 -11.97
N PHE A 176 -5.26 18.96 -12.71
CA PHE A 176 -3.82 19.20 -12.58
C PHE A 176 -3.40 19.59 -11.16
N GLN A 177 -4.15 20.47 -10.50
CA GLN A 177 -3.89 20.81 -9.10
C GLN A 177 -4.04 19.58 -8.20
N SER A 178 -5.11 18.80 -8.32
CA SER A 178 -5.34 17.59 -7.51
C SER A 178 -4.20 16.57 -7.66
N MET A 179 -3.63 16.45 -8.85
CA MET A 179 -2.50 15.58 -9.13
C MET A 179 -1.20 16.09 -8.49
N THR A 180 -1.01 17.40 -8.36
CA THR A 180 0.09 17.98 -7.57
C THR A 180 -0.07 17.67 -6.08
N TYR A 181 -1.29 17.81 -5.53
CA TYR A 181 -1.57 17.41 -4.14
C TYR A 181 -1.29 15.92 -3.92
N PHE A 182 -1.63 15.07 -4.90
CA PHE A 182 -1.40 13.63 -4.79
C PHE A 182 0.10 13.29 -4.78
N ARG A 183 0.91 13.91 -5.65
CA ARG A 183 2.37 13.71 -5.62
C ARG A 183 2.99 14.09 -4.28
N VAL A 184 2.58 15.23 -3.72
CA VAL A 184 3.05 15.66 -2.39
C VAL A 184 2.57 14.70 -1.29
N LEU A 185 1.34 14.17 -1.39
CA LEU A 185 0.83 13.16 -0.46
C LEU A 185 1.72 11.92 -0.47
N LEU A 186 1.96 11.34 -1.66
CA LEU A 186 2.79 10.14 -1.81
C LEU A 186 4.18 10.40 -1.24
N GLN A 187 4.79 11.53 -1.57
CA GLN A 187 6.11 11.86 -1.08
C GLN A 187 6.17 12.08 0.43
N THR A 188 5.15 12.70 1.02
CA THR A 188 5.03 12.85 2.48
C THR A 188 4.96 11.49 3.16
N ILE A 189 4.21 10.53 2.58
CA ILE A 189 4.12 9.16 3.09
C ILE A 189 5.48 8.45 2.96
N THR A 190 6.15 8.55 1.82
CA THR A 190 7.47 7.95 1.59
C THR A 190 8.49 8.46 2.62
N GLN A 191 8.55 9.78 2.85
CA GLN A 191 9.45 10.35 3.85
C GLN A 191 9.11 9.92 5.28
N HIS A 192 7.81 9.79 5.60
CA HIS A 192 7.38 9.24 6.87
C HIS A 192 7.95 7.84 7.11
N TYR A 193 7.84 6.92 6.15
CA TYR A 193 8.41 5.57 6.29
C TYR A 193 9.95 5.54 6.31
N GLY A 194 10.63 6.55 5.77
CA GLY A 194 12.09 6.64 5.78
C GLY A 194 12.70 6.96 7.15
N SER A 195 11.97 7.64 8.03
CA SER A 195 12.55 8.25 9.24
C SER A 195 11.69 8.17 10.51
N SER A 196 10.40 7.85 10.40
CA SER A 196 9.47 7.80 11.54
C SER A 196 9.70 6.60 12.47
N THR A 197 9.38 6.75 13.76
CA THR A 197 9.36 5.61 14.70
C THR A 197 8.02 4.87 14.69
N LYS A 198 6.96 5.49 14.19
CA LYS A 198 5.64 4.87 13.95
C LYS A 198 5.48 4.60 12.47
N SER A 199 5.18 3.35 12.12
CA SER A 199 4.94 2.96 10.72
C SER A 199 3.50 3.19 10.26
N TRP A 200 2.52 3.00 11.16
CA TRP A 200 1.09 3.07 10.81
C TRP A 200 0.34 4.11 11.65
N SER A 201 -0.66 4.71 11.02
CA SER A 201 -1.63 5.60 11.66
C SER A 201 -3.05 5.34 11.13
N PRO A 202 -4.11 5.77 11.83
CA PRO A 202 -5.49 5.54 11.40
C PRO A 202 -5.80 6.04 9.99
N ILE A 203 -5.17 7.14 9.54
CA ILE A 203 -5.40 7.64 8.18
C ILE A 203 -4.77 6.74 7.11
N LEU A 204 -3.59 6.18 7.39
CA LEU A 204 -2.88 5.32 6.46
C LEU A 204 -3.64 4.01 6.23
N VAL A 205 -4.24 3.46 7.29
CA VAL A 205 -5.11 2.27 7.18
C VAL A 205 -6.32 2.54 6.28
N LYS A 206 -6.96 3.71 6.41
CA LYS A 206 -8.09 4.09 5.56
C LYS A 206 -7.69 4.37 4.12
N LEU A 207 -6.49 4.94 3.92
CA LEU A 207 -5.96 5.30 2.62
C LEU A 207 -5.44 4.08 1.84
N LEU A 208 -5.09 2.98 2.54
CA LEU A 208 -4.53 1.76 1.96
C LEU A 208 -5.31 1.22 0.75
N PRO A 209 -6.64 0.99 0.80
CA PRO A 209 -7.41 0.55 -0.37
C PRO A 209 -7.28 1.47 -1.58
N LYS A 210 -7.24 2.79 -1.34
CA LYS A 210 -7.17 3.77 -2.41
C LYS A 210 -5.79 3.81 -3.05
N LEU A 211 -4.72 3.71 -2.26
CA LEU A 211 -3.35 3.60 -2.82
C LEU A 211 -3.17 2.33 -3.64
N MET A 212 -3.83 1.23 -3.29
CA MET A 212 -3.83 -0.01 -4.08
C MET A 212 -4.48 0.15 -5.46
N GLU A 213 -5.39 1.12 -5.65
CA GLU A 213 -5.96 1.43 -6.98
C GLU A 213 -4.90 1.99 -7.95
N TYR A 214 -3.84 2.59 -7.42
CA TYR A 214 -2.75 3.21 -8.18
C TYR A 214 -1.44 2.38 -8.14
N ALA A 215 -1.35 1.29 -7.37
CA ALA A 215 -0.14 0.49 -7.22
C ALA A 215 0.03 -0.55 -8.36
N ASN A 216 0.04 -0.08 -9.62
CA ASN A 216 0.06 -0.94 -10.80
C ASN A 216 1.47 -0.99 -11.43
N GLU A 217 2.26 -2.03 -11.12
CA GLU A 217 3.64 -2.15 -11.63
C GLU A 217 3.75 -2.57 -13.11
N ASP A 218 2.69 -3.17 -13.66
CA ASP A 218 2.76 -3.89 -14.95
C ASP A 218 2.17 -3.10 -16.15
N ASP A 219 1.60 -1.92 -15.91
CA ASP A 219 0.79 -1.18 -16.89
C ASP A 219 1.52 0.09 -17.39
N TYR A 220 2.65 -0.09 -18.06
CA TYR A 220 3.31 0.99 -18.82
C TYR A 220 2.77 1.04 -20.25
N ASP A 221 1.46 1.13 -20.42
CA ASP A 221 0.87 1.38 -21.72
C ASP A 221 1.34 2.75 -22.23
N LEU A 222 2.02 2.75 -23.38
CA LEU A 222 2.87 3.82 -23.93
C LEU A 222 2.08 5.04 -24.47
N SER A 223 1.05 5.53 -23.77
CA SER A 223 0.34 6.76 -24.13
C SER A 223 0.96 8.01 -23.49
N GLU A 224 0.94 9.17 -24.17
CA GLU A 224 1.48 10.44 -23.64
C GLU A 224 0.81 10.91 -22.34
N GLU A 225 -0.44 10.52 -22.08
CA GLU A 225 -1.12 10.81 -20.80
C GLU A 225 -0.63 9.87 -19.69
N THR A 226 -0.40 8.59 -20.02
CA THR A 226 0.20 7.62 -19.08
C THR A 226 1.58 8.10 -18.60
N TYR A 227 2.40 8.69 -19.49
CA TYR A 227 3.73 9.22 -19.15
C TYR A 227 3.73 10.30 -18.05
N ARG A 228 2.66 11.08 -17.90
CA ARG A 228 2.64 12.19 -16.92
C ARG A 228 2.37 11.70 -15.50
N ASP A 229 1.64 10.61 -15.33
CA ASP A 229 1.24 10.08 -14.03
C ASP A 229 1.91 8.74 -13.69
N VAL A 230 2.91 8.30 -14.48
CA VAL A 230 3.75 7.14 -14.15
C VAL A 230 4.36 7.29 -12.76
N ASP A 231 4.75 8.50 -12.39
CA ASP A 231 5.34 8.78 -11.09
C ASP A 231 4.34 8.52 -9.96
N ILE A 232 3.05 8.79 -10.13
CA ILE A 232 2.01 8.46 -9.15
C ILE A 232 1.91 6.95 -8.98
N THR A 233 1.85 6.21 -10.08
CA THR A 233 1.75 4.75 -10.06
C THR A 233 2.97 4.11 -9.42
N GLN A 234 4.17 4.55 -9.82
CA GLN A 234 5.44 4.06 -9.30
C GLN A 234 5.61 4.39 -7.81
N ASN A 235 5.31 5.62 -7.38
CA ASN A 235 5.39 6.00 -5.97
C ASN A 235 4.32 5.26 -5.13
N SER A 236 3.13 5.03 -5.68
CA SER A 236 2.09 4.25 -5.00
C SER A 236 2.50 2.78 -4.85
N ALA A 237 3.06 2.17 -5.91
CA ALA A 237 3.61 0.81 -5.86
C ALA A 237 4.75 0.70 -4.84
N LEU A 238 5.70 1.63 -4.86
CA LEU A 238 6.79 1.72 -3.88
C LEU A 238 6.25 1.80 -2.44
N ILE A 239 5.28 2.67 -2.18
CA ILE A 239 4.66 2.80 -0.86
C ILE A 239 3.96 1.51 -0.44
N ILE A 240 3.15 0.90 -1.32
CA ILE A 240 2.38 -0.30 -0.98
C ILE A 240 3.30 -1.51 -0.82
N HIS A 241 4.15 -1.80 -1.79
CA HIS A 241 4.91 -3.03 -1.89
C HIS A 241 6.23 -3.00 -1.12
N ASP A 242 6.91 -1.85 -1.02
CA ASP A 242 8.26 -1.79 -0.42
C ASP A 242 8.30 -1.12 0.95
N TYR A 243 7.33 -0.25 1.28
CA TYR A 243 7.28 0.41 2.60
C TYR A 243 6.19 -0.17 3.50
N MET A 244 4.92 -0.01 3.12
CA MET A 244 3.78 -0.42 3.94
C MET A 244 3.79 -1.93 4.20
N SER A 245 4.04 -2.74 3.17
CA SER A 245 4.01 -4.20 3.31
C SER A 245 5.11 -4.74 4.23
N VAL A 246 6.31 -4.18 4.24
CA VAL A 246 7.42 -4.72 5.05
C VAL A 246 7.50 -4.09 6.44
N SER A 247 6.74 -3.02 6.68
CA SER A 247 6.73 -2.30 7.94
C SER A 247 6.12 -3.11 9.09
N TRP A 248 6.51 -2.76 10.32
CA TRP A 248 5.92 -3.34 11.52
C TRP A 248 4.48 -2.84 11.69
N ILE A 249 3.54 -3.76 11.84
CA ILE A 249 2.12 -3.45 12.03
C ILE A 249 1.73 -3.69 13.49
N SER A 250 1.33 -2.63 14.19
CA SER A 250 0.80 -2.73 15.55
C SER A 250 -0.48 -3.57 15.58
N HIS A 251 -0.64 -4.37 16.64
CA HIS A 251 -1.83 -5.19 16.86
C HIS A 251 -3.15 -4.42 16.76
N MET A 252 -3.14 -3.12 17.08
CA MET A 252 -4.31 -2.24 17.02
C MET A 252 -4.84 -2.04 15.59
N PHE A 253 -3.99 -2.16 14.57
CA PHE A 253 -4.35 -1.92 13.16
C PHE A 253 -4.55 -3.19 12.35
N LEU A 254 -4.11 -4.35 12.84
CA LEU A 254 -4.09 -5.59 12.07
C LEU A 254 -5.48 -6.02 11.60
N ASP A 255 -6.47 -6.03 12.49
CA ASP A 255 -7.82 -6.46 12.12
C ASP A 255 -8.49 -5.48 11.14
N GLU A 256 -8.23 -4.18 11.28
CA GLU A 256 -8.75 -3.16 10.38
C GLU A 256 -8.10 -3.27 8.99
N ILE A 257 -6.79 -3.51 8.92
CA ILE A 257 -6.06 -3.76 7.66
C ILE A 257 -6.59 -5.03 6.99
N LEU A 258 -6.74 -6.14 7.71
CA LEU A 258 -7.26 -7.40 7.14
C LEU A 258 -8.67 -7.22 6.59
N LYS A 259 -9.53 -6.50 7.31
CA LYS A 259 -10.86 -6.14 6.83
C LYS A 259 -10.78 -5.29 5.56
N ALA A 260 -9.92 -4.27 5.53
CA ALA A 260 -9.71 -3.42 4.36
C ALA A 260 -9.27 -4.26 3.15
N LEU A 261 -8.25 -5.10 3.30
CA LEU A 261 -7.76 -6.00 2.24
C LEU A 261 -8.85 -6.94 1.71
N GLY A 262 -9.62 -7.55 2.61
CA GLY A 262 -10.73 -8.42 2.24
C GLY A 262 -11.78 -7.68 1.41
N THR A 263 -12.12 -6.44 1.77
CA THR A 263 -13.03 -5.61 0.96
C THR A 263 -12.42 -5.18 -0.37
N THR A 264 -11.16 -4.74 -0.38
CA THR A 264 -10.43 -4.29 -1.59
C THR A 264 -10.28 -5.41 -2.61
N PHE A 265 -10.12 -6.66 -2.17
CA PHE A 265 -10.04 -7.82 -3.06
C PHE A 265 -11.33 -8.07 -3.87
N HIS A 266 -12.47 -7.45 -3.50
CA HIS A 266 -13.69 -7.50 -4.30
C HIS A 266 -13.67 -6.52 -5.50
N SER A 267 -12.61 -5.74 -5.67
CA SER A 267 -12.47 -4.80 -6.78
C SER A 267 -12.58 -5.50 -8.14
N ASN A 268 -13.23 -4.82 -9.08
CA ASN A 268 -13.33 -5.27 -10.47
C ASN A 268 -11.96 -5.23 -11.17
N SER A 269 -11.07 -4.30 -10.78
CA SER A 269 -9.71 -4.22 -11.34
C SER A 269 -8.86 -5.39 -10.87
N TRP A 270 -8.30 -6.14 -11.81
CA TRP A 270 -7.40 -7.25 -11.47
C TRP A 270 -6.06 -6.77 -10.93
N HIS A 271 -5.59 -5.58 -11.34
CA HIS A 271 -4.37 -4.99 -10.79
C HIS A 271 -4.52 -4.70 -9.30
N VAL A 272 -5.69 -4.22 -8.86
CA VAL A 272 -5.99 -4.01 -7.43
C VAL A 272 -5.99 -5.33 -6.67
N ARG A 273 -6.64 -6.36 -7.22
CA ARG A 273 -6.62 -7.71 -6.61
C ARG A 273 -5.21 -8.27 -6.55
N LEU A 274 -4.39 -8.04 -7.57
CA LEU A 274 -2.98 -8.44 -7.58
C LEU A 274 -2.16 -7.70 -6.51
N ALA A 275 -2.33 -6.37 -6.41
CA ALA A 275 -1.66 -5.54 -5.41
C ALA A 275 -1.99 -5.98 -3.98
N VAL A 276 -3.26 -6.35 -3.73
CA VAL A 276 -3.67 -6.94 -2.44
C VAL A 276 -2.87 -8.21 -2.12
N ILE A 277 -2.69 -9.12 -3.09
CA ILE A 277 -1.99 -10.39 -2.85
C ILE A 277 -0.49 -10.19 -2.66
N LYS A 278 0.15 -9.33 -3.45
CA LYS A 278 1.56 -8.92 -3.25
C LYS A 278 1.76 -8.30 -1.86
N PHE A 279 0.85 -7.39 -1.46
CA PHE A 279 0.87 -6.79 -0.13
C PHE A 279 0.72 -7.84 0.97
N VAL A 280 -0.25 -8.74 0.86
CA VAL A 280 -0.48 -9.83 1.83
C VAL A 280 0.76 -10.69 2.00
N GLN A 281 1.43 -11.05 0.90
CA GLN A 281 2.62 -11.90 0.94
C GLN A 281 3.71 -11.29 1.82
N ALA A 282 4.10 -10.04 1.56
CA ALA A 282 5.15 -9.35 2.30
C ALA A 282 4.69 -8.96 3.72
N ALA A 283 3.47 -8.43 3.88
CA ALA A 283 2.93 -7.99 5.17
C ALA A 283 2.78 -9.11 6.18
N VAL A 284 2.26 -10.27 5.75
CA VAL A 284 2.12 -11.41 6.64
C VAL A 284 3.47 -12.02 6.97
N TYR A 285 4.38 -12.14 6.01
CA TYR A 285 5.72 -12.67 6.28
C TYR A 285 6.50 -11.79 7.27
N SER A 286 6.52 -10.48 7.05
CA SER A 286 7.20 -9.50 7.93
C SER A 286 6.55 -9.42 9.32
N ASN A 287 5.26 -9.78 9.44
CA ASN A 287 4.50 -9.73 10.69
C ASN A 287 3.94 -11.12 11.07
N ILE A 288 4.70 -12.19 10.83
CA ILE A 288 4.18 -13.58 10.92
C ILE A 288 3.66 -13.96 12.31
N PHE A 289 4.31 -13.49 13.37
CA PHE A 289 3.91 -13.82 14.74
C PHE A 289 2.56 -13.22 15.14
N PRO A 290 2.34 -11.89 15.03
CA PRO A 290 1.03 -11.37 15.31
C PRO A 290 -0.02 -11.91 14.32
N MET A 291 0.29 -12.07 13.03
CA MET A 291 -0.65 -12.63 12.04
C MET A 291 -1.02 -14.10 12.30
N SER A 292 -0.24 -14.83 13.10
CA SER A 292 -0.47 -16.25 13.38
C SER A 292 -1.66 -16.55 14.30
N GLN A 293 -2.32 -15.54 14.87
CA GLN A 293 -3.56 -15.77 15.61
C GLN A 293 -4.60 -16.44 14.72
N GLN A 294 -5.24 -17.49 15.23
CA GLN A 294 -6.12 -18.38 14.46
C GLN A 294 -7.13 -17.64 13.57
N SER A 295 -7.86 -16.66 14.11
CA SER A 295 -8.84 -15.88 13.36
C SER A 295 -8.24 -15.17 12.15
N ARG A 296 -7.08 -14.52 12.33
CA ARG A 296 -6.38 -13.76 11.29
C ARG A 296 -5.76 -14.67 10.24
N ARG A 297 -5.18 -15.78 10.68
CA ARG A 297 -4.66 -16.84 9.81
C ARG A 297 -5.76 -17.42 8.92
N ASP A 298 -6.92 -17.73 9.50
CA ASP A 298 -8.06 -18.29 8.76
C ASP A 298 -8.58 -17.31 7.71
N ASP A 299 -8.60 -16.01 8.01
CA ASP A 299 -9.06 -14.98 7.07
C ASP A 299 -8.06 -14.78 5.92
N ILE A 300 -6.76 -14.80 6.20
CA ILE A 300 -5.72 -14.81 5.16
C ILE A 300 -5.80 -16.07 4.29
N GLU A 301 -5.97 -17.24 4.91
CA GLU A 301 -6.10 -18.49 4.16
C GLU A 301 -7.32 -18.45 3.21
N LYS A 302 -8.48 -18.01 3.70
CA LYS A 302 -9.68 -17.84 2.86
C LYS A 302 -9.42 -16.85 1.70
N LEU A 303 -8.75 -15.75 1.96
CA LEU A 303 -8.40 -14.75 0.95
C LEU A 303 -7.50 -15.36 -0.14
N LEU A 304 -6.46 -16.10 0.24
CA LEU A 304 -5.55 -16.74 -0.72
C LEU A 304 -6.24 -17.81 -1.56
N PHE A 305 -7.05 -18.68 -0.95
CA PHE A 305 -7.79 -19.67 -1.73
C PHE A 305 -8.83 -19.04 -2.66
N ARG A 306 -9.40 -17.88 -2.29
CA ARG A 306 -10.22 -17.10 -3.23
C ARG A 306 -9.39 -16.57 -4.40
N ALA A 307 -8.17 -16.09 -4.15
CA ALA A 307 -7.29 -15.54 -5.17
C ALA A 307 -6.67 -16.59 -6.10
N VAL A 308 -6.42 -17.80 -5.60
CA VAL A 308 -5.97 -18.93 -6.42
C VAL A 308 -7.01 -19.35 -7.47
N TYR A 309 -8.28 -19.06 -7.22
CA TYR A 309 -9.37 -19.29 -8.18
C TYR A 309 -9.84 -18.01 -8.88
N ASP A 310 -9.05 -16.94 -8.86
CA ASP A 310 -9.39 -15.69 -9.54
C ASP A 310 -9.56 -15.91 -11.06
N ARG A 311 -10.35 -15.05 -11.69
CA ARG A 311 -10.50 -15.04 -13.16
C ARG A 311 -9.18 -14.76 -13.87
N GLU A 312 -8.36 -13.89 -13.29
CA GLU A 312 -7.11 -13.44 -13.91
C GLU A 312 -5.95 -14.40 -13.64
N ILE A 313 -5.14 -14.70 -14.66
CA ILE A 313 -4.01 -15.64 -14.50
C ILE A 313 -2.93 -15.05 -13.59
N SER A 314 -2.64 -13.76 -13.73
CA SER A 314 -1.60 -13.07 -12.95
C SER A 314 -1.90 -13.10 -11.46
N VAL A 315 -3.16 -12.87 -11.06
CA VAL A 315 -3.60 -12.96 -9.65
C VAL A 315 -3.44 -14.38 -9.12
N ARG A 316 -3.85 -15.40 -9.89
CA ARG A 316 -3.72 -16.80 -9.49
C ARG A 316 -2.26 -17.22 -9.27
N LYS A 317 -1.37 -16.83 -10.19
CA LYS A 317 0.07 -17.11 -10.09
C LYS A 317 0.68 -16.46 -8.85
N GLU A 318 0.33 -15.21 -8.57
CA GLU A 318 0.83 -14.51 -7.38
C GLU A 318 0.30 -15.13 -6.08
N ALA A 319 -0.97 -15.52 -6.06
CA ALA A 319 -1.56 -16.24 -4.92
C ALA A 319 -0.86 -17.59 -4.67
N ALA A 320 -0.47 -18.30 -5.74
CA ALA A 320 0.30 -19.54 -5.63
C ALA A 320 1.70 -19.33 -5.03
N LYS A 321 2.41 -18.27 -5.43
CA LYS A 321 3.70 -17.89 -4.82
C LYS A 321 3.54 -17.56 -3.33
N CYS A 322 2.45 -16.86 -2.99
CA CYS A 322 2.14 -16.52 -1.60
C CYS A 322 1.84 -17.77 -0.77
N LEU A 323 1.03 -18.70 -1.29
CA LEU A 323 0.78 -20.00 -0.65
C LEU A 323 2.08 -20.80 -0.47
N LEU A 324 2.94 -20.85 -1.50
CA LEU A 324 4.24 -21.53 -1.43
C LEU A 324 5.04 -21.02 -0.23
N LEU A 325 5.19 -19.69 -0.10
CA LEU A 325 5.90 -19.08 1.01
C LEU A 325 5.27 -19.43 2.36
N PHE A 326 3.95 -19.35 2.46
CA PHE A 326 3.23 -19.57 3.73
C PHE A 326 3.18 -21.03 4.16
N ILE A 327 3.22 -21.97 3.21
CA ILE A 327 3.38 -23.40 3.52
C ILE A 327 4.82 -23.65 3.97
N HIS A 328 5.80 -23.08 3.26
CA HIS A 328 7.22 -23.24 3.58
C HIS A 328 7.56 -22.78 5.00
N CYS A 329 7.06 -21.61 5.41
CA CYS A 329 7.25 -21.10 6.77
C CYS A 329 6.25 -21.65 7.81
N SER A 330 5.47 -22.69 7.46
CA SER A 330 4.47 -23.33 8.34
C SER A 330 3.38 -22.37 8.88
N TYR A 331 3.13 -21.26 8.19
CA TYR A 331 2.03 -20.35 8.48
C TYR A 331 0.68 -20.95 8.07
N ILE A 332 0.61 -21.56 6.88
CA ILE A 332 -0.54 -22.33 6.40
C ILE A 332 -0.17 -23.80 6.35
N GLN A 333 -1.07 -24.67 6.82
CA GLN A 333 -0.90 -26.11 6.79
C GLN A 333 -1.94 -26.78 5.89
N PHE A 334 -1.46 -27.65 5.02
CA PHE A 334 -2.31 -28.45 4.14
C PHE A 334 -2.62 -29.79 4.83
N SER A 335 -3.87 -29.94 5.26
CA SER A 335 -4.40 -31.24 5.67
C SER A 335 -4.63 -32.13 4.45
N ASP A 336 -4.57 -33.46 4.62
CA ASP A 336 -4.86 -34.43 3.54
C ASP A 336 -6.23 -34.18 2.88
N GLN A 337 -7.23 -33.78 3.67
CA GLN A 337 -8.55 -33.41 3.14
C GLN A 337 -8.53 -32.23 2.16
N LYS A 338 -7.63 -31.26 2.35
CA LYS A 338 -7.46 -30.11 1.44
C LYS A 338 -6.76 -30.57 0.16
N ILE A 339 -5.74 -31.42 0.28
CA ILE A 339 -5.06 -32.04 -0.85
C ILE A 339 -6.05 -32.83 -1.71
N ASP A 340 -6.90 -33.65 -1.09
CA ASP A 340 -7.92 -34.44 -1.77
C ASP A 340 -8.93 -33.56 -2.51
N LYS A 341 -9.39 -32.48 -1.89
CA LYS A 341 -10.29 -31.52 -2.54
C LYS A 341 -9.65 -30.88 -3.77
N LEU A 342 -8.39 -30.45 -3.67
CA LEU A 342 -7.66 -29.86 -4.79
C LEU A 342 -7.43 -30.87 -5.92
N ALA A 343 -7.07 -32.11 -5.57
CA ALA A 343 -6.91 -33.21 -6.51
C ALA A 343 -8.21 -33.48 -7.29
N ASN A 344 -9.34 -33.55 -6.59
CA ASN A 344 -10.64 -33.80 -7.22
C ASN A 344 -11.04 -32.67 -8.19
N ILE A 345 -10.75 -31.40 -7.84
CA ILE A 345 -10.99 -30.25 -8.73
C ILE A 345 -10.12 -30.35 -9.99
N LEU A 346 -8.84 -30.71 -9.83
CA LEU A 346 -7.90 -30.82 -10.95
C LEU A 346 -8.25 -31.97 -11.91
N GLN A 347 -8.76 -33.07 -11.39
CA GLN A 347 -9.14 -34.25 -12.17
C GLN A 347 -10.53 -34.15 -12.82
N SER A 348 -11.36 -33.20 -12.37
CA SER A 348 -12.71 -33.04 -12.90
C SER A 348 -12.69 -32.47 -14.31
N GLU A 349 -13.33 -33.18 -15.25
CA GLU A 349 -13.47 -32.72 -16.64
C GLU A 349 -14.50 -31.60 -16.81
N THR A 350 -15.37 -31.39 -15.81
CA THR A 350 -16.48 -30.42 -15.87
C THR A 350 -16.15 -29.08 -15.21
N GLU A 351 -15.02 -28.99 -14.51
CA GLU A 351 -14.62 -27.79 -13.81
C GLU A 351 -14.18 -26.68 -14.77
N LEU A 352 -14.44 -25.44 -14.38
CA LEU A 352 -13.96 -24.27 -15.13
C LEU A 352 -12.43 -24.30 -15.17
N GLU A 353 -11.84 -23.96 -16.31
CA GLU A 353 -10.38 -23.87 -16.48
C GLU A 353 -9.72 -23.00 -15.39
N ALA A 354 -10.42 -21.93 -14.97
CA ALA A 354 -9.97 -21.08 -13.88
C ALA A 354 -9.71 -21.86 -12.58
N ARG A 355 -10.64 -22.77 -12.22
CA ARG A 355 -10.59 -23.58 -11.01
C ARG A 355 -9.58 -24.72 -11.13
N ALA A 356 -9.54 -25.43 -12.25
CA ALA A 356 -8.57 -26.48 -12.50
C ALA A 356 -7.13 -25.94 -12.46
N HIS A 357 -6.88 -24.79 -13.10
CA HIS A 357 -5.58 -24.12 -13.03
C HIS A 357 -5.24 -23.65 -11.61
N GLY A 358 -6.21 -23.09 -10.88
CA GLY A 358 -6.01 -22.73 -9.48
C GLY A 358 -5.66 -23.93 -8.60
N ALA A 359 -6.34 -25.06 -8.78
CA ALA A 359 -6.04 -26.29 -8.05
C ALA A 359 -4.64 -26.83 -8.38
N SER A 360 -4.26 -26.82 -9.66
CA SER A 360 -2.90 -27.15 -10.11
C SER A 360 -1.85 -26.26 -9.45
N LEU A 361 -2.08 -24.94 -9.44
CA LEU A 361 -1.20 -23.96 -8.79
C LEU A 361 -1.07 -24.18 -7.28
N ALA A 362 -2.16 -24.45 -6.57
CA ALA A 362 -2.13 -24.70 -5.12
C ALA A 362 -1.43 -26.02 -4.77
N LEU A 363 -1.66 -27.09 -5.54
CA LEU A 363 -0.93 -28.35 -5.39
C LEU A 363 0.56 -28.15 -5.71
N GLY A 364 0.88 -27.37 -6.73
CA GLY A 364 2.25 -27.04 -7.07
C GLY A 364 2.96 -26.22 -5.99
N ALA A 365 2.28 -25.23 -5.42
CA ALA A 365 2.78 -24.47 -4.28
C ALA A 365 3.08 -25.39 -3.08
N PHE A 366 2.22 -26.38 -2.81
CA PHE A 366 2.47 -27.36 -1.75
C PHE A 366 3.68 -28.25 -2.05
N VAL A 367 3.80 -28.78 -3.27
CA VAL A 367 4.92 -29.66 -3.67
C VAL A 367 6.26 -28.92 -3.64
N LEU A 368 6.28 -27.64 -4.03
CA LEU A 368 7.50 -26.83 -4.07
C LEU A 368 7.89 -26.23 -2.70
N ALA A 369 7.04 -26.36 -1.68
CA ALA A 369 7.28 -25.76 -0.36
C ALA A 369 8.36 -26.47 0.46
N PHE A 370 8.80 -27.64 0.03
CA PHE A 370 9.74 -28.48 0.80
C PHE A 370 11.02 -28.76 0.01
N PRO A 371 11.95 -27.79 -0.09
CA PRO A 371 13.16 -27.94 -0.91
C PRO A 371 14.22 -28.90 -0.33
N PHE A 372 14.14 -29.24 0.97
CA PHE A 372 15.16 -30.04 1.67
C PHE A 372 14.63 -31.31 2.34
N PHE A 373 13.33 -31.58 2.23
CA PHE A 373 12.66 -32.70 2.89
C PHE A 373 11.40 -33.07 2.12
N LEU A 374 11.03 -34.35 2.08
CA LEU A 374 9.79 -34.80 1.45
C LEU A 374 8.79 -35.35 2.48
N PRO A 375 7.67 -34.64 2.74
CA PRO A 375 6.59 -35.21 3.53
C PRO A 375 5.84 -36.29 2.74
N THR A 376 5.32 -37.31 3.42
CA THR A 376 4.65 -38.46 2.78
C THR A 376 3.41 -38.08 1.97
N ASN A 377 2.71 -37.02 2.37
CA ASN A 377 1.54 -36.51 1.67
C ASN A 377 1.86 -35.76 0.36
N ILE A 378 3.14 -35.60 0.00
CA ILE A 378 3.56 -35.01 -1.29
C ILE A 378 3.35 -35.94 -2.48
N ILE A 379 3.36 -37.26 -2.26
CA ILE A 379 3.36 -38.29 -3.31
C ILE A 379 2.11 -38.16 -4.19
N LYS A 380 0.93 -38.01 -3.57
CA LYS A 380 -0.34 -37.90 -4.30
C LYS A 380 -0.42 -36.63 -5.17
N PRO A 381 -0.20 -35.41 -4.64
CA PRO A 381 -0.07 -34.19 -5.44
C PRO A 381 0.93 -34.33 -6.61
N LEU A 382 2.12 -34.84 -6.33
CA LEU A 382 3.20 -34.92 -7.32
C LEU A 382 2.85 -35.90 -8.45
N SER A 383 2.27 -37.06 -8.13
CA SER A 383 1.78 -38.03 -9.13
C SER A 383 0.69 -37.45 -10.03
N LEU A 384 -0.21 -36.64 -9.48
CA LEU A 384 -1.23 -35.97 -10.28
C LEU A 384 -0.61 -34.95 -11.25
N LEU A 385 0.33 -34.15 -10.76
CA LEU A 385 1.03 -33.13 -11.55
C LEU A 385 1.92 -33.75 -12.65
N SER A 386 2.47 -34.95 -12.45
CA SER A 386 3.28 -35.66 -13.45
C SER A 386 2.47 -36.42 -14.50
N SER A 387 1.17 -36.64 -14.29
CA SER A 387 0.35 -37.48 -15.18
C SER A 387 0.09 -36.93 -16.60
N SER A 388 0.46 -35.67 -16.89
CA SER A 388 0.26 -35.00 -18.19
C SER A 388 -1.18 -35.02 -18.75
N SER A 389 -2.17 -35.32 -17.90
CA SER A 389 -3.53 -35.72 -18.26
C SER A 389 -4.51 -34.57 -18.56
N SER A 390 -4.12 -33.31 -18.32
CA SER A 390 -5.01 -32.18 -18.57
C SER A 390 -5.14 -31.84 -20.05
N ASN A 391 -6.39 -31.72 -20.51
CA ASN A 391 -6.74 -31.23 -21.85
C ASN A 391 -6.61 -29.70 -22.00
N GLN A 392 -6.45 -28.98 -20.89
CA GLN A 392 -6.35 -27.52 -20.87
C GLN A 392 -4.87 -27.10 -20.93
N ALA A 393 -4.48 -26.39 -21.99
CA ALA A 393 -3.08 -26.05 -22.26
C ALA A 393 -2.42 -25.25 -21.12
N VAL A 394 -3.14 -24.29 -20.52
CA VAL A 394 -2.63 -23.46 -19.42
C VAL A 394 -2.37 -24.31 -18.18
N VAL A 395 -3.30 -25.21 -17.84
CA VAL A 395 -3.15 -26.13 -16.70
C VAL A 395 -1.99 -27.10 -16.91
N LYS A 396 -1.92 -27.72 -18.10
CA LYS A 396 -0.84 -28.65 -18.45
C LYS A 396 0.53 -27.97 -18.37
N LYS A 397 0.65 -26.75 -18.90
CA LYS A 397 1.88 -25.96 -18.81
C LYS A 397 2.30 -25.74 -17.36
N THR A 398 1.39 -25.29 -16.50
CA THR A 398 1.66 -25.07 -15.07
C THR A 398 2.07 -26.36 -14.35
N MET A 399 1.42 -27.49 -14.65
CA MET A 399 1.79 -28.80 -14.09
C MET A 399 3.22 -29.18 -14.48
N THR A 400 3.55 -29.11 -15.77
CA THR A 400 4.89 -29.43 -16.26
C THR A 400 5.96 -28.49 -15.70
N GLU A 401 5.70 -27.18 -15.62
CA GLU A 401 6.60 -26.20 -15.01
C GLU A 401 6.85 -26.50 -13.54
N THR A 402 5.80 -26.88 -12.80
CA THR A 402 5.90 -27.27 -11.38
C THR A 402 6.77 -28.51 -11.19
N VAL A 403 6.55 -29.57 -11.99
CA VAL A 403 7.34 -30.81 -11.88
C VAL A 403 8.81 -30.57 -12.26
N ARG A 404 9.05 -29.72 -13.26
CA ARG A 404 10.41 -29.28 -13.62
C ARG A 404 11.09 -28.53 -12.48
N GLU A 405 10.38 -27.63 -11.83
CA GLU A 405 10.92 -26.87 -10.70
C GLU A 405 11.18 -27.77 -9.49
N PHE A 406 10.30 -28.73 -9.21
CA PHE A 406 10.51 -29.73 -8.17
C PHE A 406 11.78 -30.56 -8.42
N ARG A 407 11.94 -31.06 -9.65
CA ARG A 407 13.15 -31.79 -10.10
C ARG A 407 14.40 -30.93 -9.96
N ARG A 408 14.30 -29.63 -10.25
CA ARG A 408 15.41 -28.67 -10.13
C ARG A 408 15.81 -28.48 -8.67
N GLN A 409 14.85 -28.36 -7.75
CA GLN A 409 15.09 -28.19 -6.31
C GLN A 409 15.77 -29.42 -5.69
N HIS A 410 15.39 -30.63 -6.12
CA HIS A 410 15.89 -31.90 -5.58
C HIS A 410 17.01 -32.51 -6.43
N ARG A 411 17.72 -31.70 -7.23
CA ARG A 411 18.72 -32.19 -8.19
C ARG A 411 19.89 -32.88 -7.49
N ASP A 412 20.37 -32.30 -6.41
CA ASP A 412 21.59 -32.77 -5.73
C ASP A 412 21.32 -34.05 -4.92
N ASP A 413 20.14 -34.16 -4.30
CA ASP A 413 19.71 -35.31 -3.49
C ASP A 413 18.73 -36.24 -4.23
N TRP A 414 18.79 -36.25 -5.57
CA TRP A 414 17.80 -36.99 -6.38
C TRP A 414 17.79 -38.50 -6.11
N GLU A 415 18.97 -39.09 -5.87
CA GLU A 415 19.08 -40.53 -5.54
C GLU A 415 18.35 -40.92 -4.26
N GLU A 416 18.35 -40.04 -3.25
CA GLU A 416 17.59 -40.26 -2.01
C GLU A 416 16.11 -39.99 -2.22
N THR A 417 15.80 -38.92 -2.95
CA THR A 417 14.43 -38.54 -3.32
C THR A 417 13.71 -39.69 -4.04
N LYS A 418 14.37 -40.37 -4.99
CA LYS A 418 13.83 -41.54 -5.71
C LYS A 418 13.38 -42.67 -4.79
N LYS A 419 14.13 -42.93 -3.70
CA LYS A 419 13.78 -43.99 -2.74
C LYS A 419 12.45 -43.71 -2.04
N ILE A 420 12.15 -42.44 -1.80
CA ILE A 420 10.90 -42.00 -1.17
C ILE A 420 9.74 -42.01 -2.17
N LEU A 421 9.99 -41.55 -3.41
CA LEU A 421 8.96 -41.45 -4.46
C LEU A 421 8.58 -42.80 -5.08
N GLY A 422 9.51 -43.76 -5.11
CA GLY A 422 9.36 -45.03 -5.81
C GLY A 422 9.61 -44.92 -7.32
N ASP A 423 9.79 -46.08 -7.97
CA ASP A 423 10.22 -46.16 -9.37
C ASP A 423 9.19 -45.59 -10.36
N ALA A 424 7.91 -45.88 -10.15
CA ALA A 424 6.84 -45.45 -11.05
C ALA A 424 6.71 -43.92 -11.12
N LEU A 425 6.63 -43.24 -9.96
CA LEU A 425 6.51 -41.79 -9.91
C LEU A 425 7.79 -41.10 -10.38
N THR A 426 8.95 -41.69 -10.08
CA THR A 426 10.25 -41.24 -10.59
C THR A 426 10.27 -41.20 -12.11
N PHE A 427 9.83 -42.29 -12.75
CA PHE A 427 9.73 -42.40 -14.21
C PHE A 427 8.80 -41.32 -14.79
N ASP A 428 7.62 -41.12 -14.18
CA ASP A 428 6.66 -40.11 -14.65
C ASP A 428 7.24 -38.68 -14.59
N ILE A 429 7.98 -38.35 -13.53
CA ILE A 429 8.66 -37.06 -13.37
C ILE A 429 9.76 -36.91 -14.43
N GLU A 430 10.59 -37.92 -14.65
CA GLU A 430 11.67 -37.88 -15.65
C GLU A 430 11.12 -37.71 -17.06
N ASN A 431 10.07 -38.45 -17.41
CA ASN A 431 9.40 -38.34 -18.70
C ASN A 431 8.75 -36.97 -18.91
N THR A 432 8.09 -36.42 -17.88
CA THR A 432 7.42 -35.10 -17.96
C THR A 432 8.43 -33.95 -18.05
N THR A 433 9.59 -34.10 -17.41
CA THR A 433 10.63 -33.05 -17.38
C THR A 433 11.54 -33.09 -18.60
N ALA A 434 11.52 -34.18 -19.38
CA ALA A 434 12.30 -34.32 -20.60
C ALA A 434 12.04 -33.16 -21.57
N PRO A 435 13.10 -32.54 -22.12
CA PRO A 435 12.96 -31.55 -23.19
C PRO A 435 12.28 -32.14 -24.44
N ALA A 436 11.52 -31.32 -25.15
CA ALA A 436 10.69 -31.75 -26.29
C ALA A 436 11.48 -32.35 -27.47
N TYR A 437 12.81 -32.16 -27.52
CA TYR A 437 13.68 -32.73 -28.56
C TYR A 437 14.18 -34.14 -28.24
N TYR A 438 13.82 -34.71 -27.08
CA TYR A 438 14.10 -36.12 -26.76
C TYR A 438 12.98 -37.08 -27.20
N ALA A 439 11.90 -36.57 -27.80
CA ALA A 439 10.72 -37.33 -28.22
C ALA A 439 10.69 -37.58 -29.74
#